data_AF-A0A540VEK7-F1
#
_entry.id   AF-A0A540VEK7-F1
#
_cell.length_a   1.000
_cell.length_b   1.000
_cell.length_c   1.000
_cell.angle_alpha   90.00
_cell.angle_beta   90.00
_cell.angle_gamma   90.00
#
_symmetry.space_group_name_H-M   'P 1'
#
loop_
_entity.id
_entity.type
_entity.pdbx_description
1 polymer ?
#
loop_
_entity_poly.entity_id
_entity_poly.type
_entity_poly.pdbx_seq_one_letter_code
_entity_poly.pdbx_strand_id
1 'polypeptide(L)'
;MNLLKRLWGRTTLDGEKLAASDDLQEYAQIHLLAEFVETRPLHSTADQQRWNRVLPRPYQETIQLFQKQGWLEANTLDQYRVTPAGRPFVQRYRERLEAEKAAILPQVRQALEARDTSEALEIRRRYEARFPLGKADWTGPEPQLNHSALTRRILFLDHWLLEGLSLETVEWLKLYAAEQHLWGAQWRLSPQEIPAHVEQELATSGLDPVEATFWKAQQLILYVENHDTWQRCKGGDHVRRMEIVGPDDEHTCEHCRQFRGQEFLVARVPELPHRDCTSIVGCRCRYEPVLEVDDEDGL
;
A
#
# COMPACT_ATOMS: atom_id res chain seq x y z
N MET A 1 -13.92 -29.58 42.57
CA MET A 1 -13.27 -30.32 41.46
C MET A 1 -13.41 -29.68 40.07
N ASN A 2 -14.01 -28.49 39.91
CA ASN A 2 -14.18 -27.85 38.57
C ASN A 2 -13.35 -26.56 38.35
N LEU A 3 -12.62 -26.05 39.36
CA LEU A 3 -11.71 -24.89 39.17
C LEU A 3 -10.33 -25.30 38.61
N LEU A 4 -9.84 -26.50 38.95
CA LEU A 4 -8.52 -26.99 38.49
C LEU A 4 -8.54 -27.49 37.02
N LYS A 5 -9.72 -27.83 36.47
CA LYS A 5 -9.86 -28.15 35.03
C LYS A 5 -9.81 -26.91 34.13
N ARG A 6 -10.08 -25.71 34.64
CA ARG A 6 -9.95 -24.45 33.88
C ARG A 6 -8.50 -23.94 33.79
N LEU A 7 -7.63 -24.34 34.71
CA LEU A 7 -6.21 -23.98 34.69
C LEU A 7 -5.36 -24.93 33.83
N TRP A 8 -5.86 -26.15 33.57
CA TRP A 8 -5.14 -27.22 32.87
C TRP A 8 -5.88 -27.72 31.62
N GLY A 9 -6.87 -26.96 31.13
CA GLY A 9 -7.41 -27.17 29.80
C GLY A 9 -6.33 -26.80 28.80
N ARG A 10 -5.77 -27.79 28.08
CA ARG A 10 -5.12 -27.53 26.80
C ARG A 10 -6.11 -26.73 25.97
N THR A 11 -5.92 -25.43 25.84
CA THR A 11 -6.60 -24.63 24.82
C THR A 11 -5.99 -25.06 23.50
N THR A 12 -6.41 -26.22 23.01
CA THR A 12 -6.09 -26.69 21.68
C THR A 12 -6.72 -25.67 20.74
N LEU A 13 -5.89 -25.01 19.94
CA LEU A 13 -6.40 -24.12 18.92
C LEU A 13 -7.05 -24.99 17.83
N ASP A 14 -8.24 -24.58 17.39
CA ASP A 14 -8.88 -25.16 16.22
C ASP A 14 -8.50 -24.34 15.00
N GLY A 15 -7.52 -24.83 14.23
CA GLY A 15 -6.96 -24.10 13.10
C GLY A 15 -7.97 -23.85 11.97
N GLU A 16 -8.91 -24.78 11.78
CA GLU A 16 -10.00 -24.63 10.80
C GLU A 16 -10.97 -23.53 11.23
N LYS A 17 -11.34 -23.52 12.51
CA LYS A 17 -12.16 -22.46 13.08
C LYS A 17 -11.47 -21.10 12.94
N LEU A 18 -10.20 -20.99 13.32
CA LEU A 18 -9.45 -19.73 13.24
C LEU A 18 -9.39 -19.21 11.79
N ALA A 19 -9.08 -20.07 10.81
CA ALA A 19 -8.99 -19.68 9.41
C ALA A 19 -10.31 -19.14 8.83
N ALA A 20 -11.45 -19.63 9.34
CA ALA A 20 -12.79 -19.24 8.88
C ALA A 20 -13.49 -18.19 9.77
N SER A 21 -12.86 -17.73 10.86
CA SER A 21 -13.53 -16.92 11.87
C SER A 21 -13.67 -15.44 11.49
N ASP A 22 -14.86 -14.88 11.71
CA ASP A 22 -15.11 -13.44 11.63
C ASP A 22 -14.86 -12.71 12.97
N ASP A 23 -14.51 -13.44 14.03
CA ASP A 23 -14.10 -12.83 15.30
C ASP A 23 -12.71 -12.20 15.17
N LEU A 24 -12.58 -10.92 15.52
CA LEU A 24 -11.36 -10.15 15.35
C LEU A 24 -10.15 -10.75 16.08
N GLN A 25 -10.36 -11.35 17.26
CA GLN A 25 -9.29 -11.94 18.05
C GLN A 25 -8.84 -13.28 17.46
N GLU A 26 -9.78 -14.12 17.02
CA GLU A 26 -9.48 -15.37 16.32
C GLU A 26 -8.76 -15.09 14.98
N TYR A 27 -9.24 -14.10 14.23
CA TYR A 27 -8.60 -13.59 13.03
C TYR A 27 -7.16 -13.13 13.32
N ALA A 28 -6.96 -12.31 14.36
CA ALA A 28 -5.64 -11.82 14.74
C ALA A 28 -4.63 -12.95 14.99
N GLN A 29 -5.08 -14.07 15.55
CA GLN A 29 -4.21 -15.22 15.78
C GLN A 29 -3.76 -15.87 14.47
N ILE A 30 -4.68 -16.21 13.56
CA ILE A 30 -4.29 -16.85 12.29
C ILE A 30 -3.50 -15.91 11.38
N HIS A 31 -3.81 -14.61 11.42
CA HIS A 31 -3.03 -13.58 10.74
C HIS A 31 -1.59 -13.55 11.28
N LEU A 32 -1.40 -13.50 12.61
CA LEU A 32 -0.07 -13.52 13.20
C LEU A 32 0.70 -14.79 12.83
N LEU A 33 0.04 -15.96 12.76
CA LEU A 33 0.70 -17.19 12.31
C LEU A 33 1.15 -17.08 10.84
N ALA A 34 0.31 -16.49 9.98
CA ALA A 34 0.59 -16.32 8.56
C ALA A 34 1.79 -15.40 8.26
N GLU A 35 2.13 -14.49 9.18
CA GLU A 35 3.32 -13.64 9.09
C GLU A 35 4.64 -14.45 9.10
N PHE A 36 4.62 -15.71 9.56
CA PHE A 36 5.78 -16.61 9.65
C PHE A 36 5.80 -17.68 8.55
N VAL A 37 5.06 -17.52 7.44
CA VAL A 37 5.19 -18.46 6.31
C VAL A 37 6.60 -18.46 5.75
N GLU A 38 7.20 -17.27 5.65
CA GLU A 38 8.62 -17.11 5.40
C GLU A 38 9.39 -17.10 6.73
N THR A 39 10.61 -17.63 6.69
CA THR A 39 11.45 -17.69 7.88
C THR A 39 11.88 -16.29 8.29
N ARG A 40 11.54 -15.87 9.51
CA ARG A 40 11.84 -14.51 10.00
C ARG A 40 12.04 -14.46 11.52
N PRO A 41 12.77 -13.48 12.06
CA PRO A 41 12.76 -13.23 13.50
C PRO A 41 11.36 -12.81 13.99
N LEU A 42 11.16 -12.81 15.30
CA LEU A 42 9.96 -12.19 15.88
C LEU A 42 9.87 -10.71 15.48
N HIS A 43 8.64 -10.20 15.46
CA HIS A 43 8.35 -8.79 15.18
C HIS A 43 9.08 -7.84 16.13
N SER A 44 9.30 -6.60 15.70
CA SER A 44 9.89 -5.55 16.54
C SER A 44 9.06 -5.31 17.81
N THR A 45 9.64 -4.70 18.85
CA THR A 45 8.90 -4.38 20.09
C THR A 45 7.67 -3.51 19.81
N ALA A 46 7.78 -2.55 18.89
CA ALA A 46 6.66 -1.68 18.51
C ALA A 46 5.52 -2.48 17.84
N ASP A 47 5.86 -3.41 16.95
CA ASP A 47 4.87 -4.27 16.29
C ASP A 47 4.24 -5.28 17.25
N GLN A 48 5.02 -5.85 18.17
CA GLN A 48 4.50 -6.71 19.23
C GLN A 48 3.47 -5.97 20.10
N GLN A 49 3.70 -4.69 20.42
CA GLN A 49 2.73 -3.87 21.13
C GLN A 49 1.44 -3.64 20.33
N ARG A 50 1.53 -3.49 19.01
CA ARG A 50 0.33 -3.40 18.15
C ARG A 50 -0.46 -4.69 18.17
N TRP A 51 0.20 -5.83 18.03
CA TRP A 51 -0.42 -7.15 18.13
C TRP A 51 -1.11 -7.40 19.48
N ASN A 52 -0.48 -6.97 20.59
CA ASN A 52 -1.06 -7.12 21.94
C ASN A 52 -2.42 -6.42 22.11
N ARG A 53 -2.74 -5.42 21.28
CA ARG A 53 -4.04 -4.72 21.35
C ARG A 53 -5.20 -5.52 20.76
N VAL A 54 -4.90 -6.51 19.92
CA VAL A 54 -5.89 -7.22 19.08
C VAL A 54 -5.91 -8.72 19.33
N LEU A 55 -4.81 -9.28 19.83
CA LEU A 55 -4.75 -10.69 20.20
C LEU A 55 -5.54 -10.97 21.50
N PRO A 56 -6.12 -12.18 21.64
CA PRO A 56 -6.79 -12.58 22.88
C PRO A 56 -5.82 -12.83 24.04
N ARG A 57 -4.51 -12.88 23.77
CA ARG A 57 -3.43 -13.15 24.73
C ARG A 57 -2.20 -12.34 24.34
N PRO A 58 -1.26 -12.09 25.27
CA PRO A 58 0.01 -11.46 24.93
C PRO A 58 0.71 -12.15 23.75
N TYR A 59 1.39 -11.37 22.91
CA TYR A 59 2.09 -11.81 21.72
C TYR A 59 3.01 -13.00 22.00
N GLN A 60 3.85 -12.89 23.03
CA GLN A 60 4.80 -13.96 23.41
C GLN A 60 4.08 -15.25 23.83
N GLU A 61 2.97 -15.14 24.56
CA GLU A 61 2.15 -16.32 24.92
C GLU A 61 1.48 -16.94 23.69
N THR A 62 1.12 -16.13 22.69
CA THR A 62 0.53 -16.60 21.43
C THR A 62 1.57 -17.34 20.59
N ILE A 63 2.81 -16.83 20.50
CA ILE A 63 3.93 -17.52 19.85
C ILE A 63 4.22 -18.86 20.53
N GLN A 64 4.34 -18.88 21.86
CA GLN A 64 4.55 -20.11 22.62
C GLN A 64 3.40 -21.11 22.44
N LEU A 65 2.16 -20.62 22.33
CA LEU A 65 1.00 -21.46 22.03
C LEU A 65 1.13 -22.11 20.66
N PHE A 66 1.50 -21.37 19.60
CA PHE A 66 1.73 -21.96 18.28
C PHE A 66 2.83 -23.02 18.28
N GLN A 67 3.93 -22.78 19.00
CA GLN A 67 4.99 -23.78 19.19
C GLN A 67 4.48 -25.03 19.91
N LYS A 68 3.68 -24.86 20.97
CA LYS A 68 3.08 -25.96 21.71
C LYS A 68 2.07 -26.77 20.87
N GLN A 69 1.38 -26.14 19.91
CA GLN A 69 0.54 -26.82 18.92
C GLN A 69 1.35 -27.48 17.80
N GLY A 70 2.66 -27.24 17.74
CA GLY A 70 3.52 -27.69 16.65
C GLY A 70 3.25 -26.98 15.33
N TRP A 71 2.63 -25.78 15.34
CA TRP A 71 2.30 -25.00 14.14
C TRP A 71 3.39 -24.01 13.76
N LEU A 72 4.26 -23.66 14.72
CA LEU A 72 5.38 -22.76 14.54
C LEU A 72 6.63 -23.40 15.16
N GLU A 73 7.77 -23.27 14.51
CA GLU A 73 9.05 -23.73 15.05
C GLU A 73 10.11 -22.63 14.93
N ALA A 74 11.07 -22.64 15.86
CA ALA A 74 12.23 -21.77 15.82
C ALA A 74 13.45 -22.54 15.30
N ASN A 75 14.29 -21.90 14.50
CA ASN A 75 15.60 -22.41 14.10
C ASN A 75 16.69 -21.99 15.11
N THR A 76 17.93 -22.42 14.86
CA THR A 76 19.08 -22.12 15.74
C THR A 76 19.51 -20.65 15.75
N LEU A 77 18.91 -19.80 14.90
CA LEU A 77 19.17 -18.37 14.80
C LEU A 77 18.01 -17.53 15.36
N ASP A 78 17.14 -18.13 16.18
CA ASP A 78 15.92 -17.50 16.72
C ASP A 78 14.99 -16.93 15.62
N GLN A 79 14.99 -17.55 14.45
CA GLN A 79 14.03 -17.27 13.40
C GLN A 79 12.93 -18.32 13.41
N TYR A 80 11.71 -17.89 13.14
CA TYR A 80 10.49 -18.66 13.26
C TYR A 80 9.91 -18.93 11.87
N ARG A 81 9.31 -20.10 11.71
CA ARG A 81 8.57 -20.47 10.50
C ARG A 81 7.38 -21.37 10.81
N VAL A 82 6.34 -21.28 9.98
CA VAL A 82 5.19 -22.17 10.03
C VAL A 82 5.62 -23.60 9.64
N THR A 83 5.23 -24.57 10.46
CA THR A 83 5.54 -26.00 10.23
C THR A 83 4.61 -26.61 9.17
N PRO A 84 4.88 -27.83 8.67
CA PRO A 84 3.94 -28.56 7.84
C PRO A 84 2.56 -28.78 8.49
N ALA A 85 2.48 -28.83 9.83
CA ALA A 85 1.22 -29.00 10.56
C ALA A 85 0.39 -27.70 10.63
N GLY A 86 1.04 -26.53 10.70
CA GLY A 86 0.35 -25.24 10.68
C GLY A 86 -0.02 -24.74 9.28
N ARG A 87 0.71 -25.20 8.26
CA ARG A 87 0.59 -24.73 6.86
C ARG A 87 -0.83 -24.84 6.27
N PRO A 88 -1.60 -25.93 6.47
CA PRO A 88 -2.97 -26.01 5.94
C PRO A 88 -3.89 -24.91 6.45
N PHE A 89 -3.78 -24.54 7.73
CA PHE A 89 -4.61 -23.47 8.32
C PHE A 89 -4.26 -22.10 7.76
N VAL A 90 -2.96 -21.83 7.60
CA VAL A 90 -2.50 -20.58 6.98
C VAL A 90 -2.89 -20.52 5.50
N GLN A 91 -2.83 -21.64 4.79
CA GLN A 91 -3.27 -21.71 3.40
C GLN A 91 -4.77 -21.40 3.28
N ARG A 92 -5.61 -22.05 4.10
CA ARG A 92 -7.06 -21.79 4.12
C ARG A 92 -7.38 -20.32 4.45
N TYR A 93 -6.64 -19.74 5.40
CA TYR A 93 -6.75 -18.31 5.71
C TYR A 93 -6.39 -17.43 4.51
N ARG A 94 -5.29 -17.71 3.80
CA ARG A 94 -4.89 -16.97 2.60
C ARG A 94 -5.92 -17.12 1.47
N GLU A 95 -6.41 -18.33 1.22
CA GLU A 95 -7.47 -18.58 0.22
C GLU A 95 -8.73 -17.78 0.53
N ARG A 96 -9.08 -17.67 1.81
CA ARG A 96 -10.17 -16.78 2.25
C ARG A 96 -9.86 -15.31 1.95
N LEU A 97 -8.69 -14.80 2.29
CA LEU A 97 -8.32 -13.41 2.00
C LEU A 97 -8.41 -13.10 0.51
N GLU A 98 -7.88 -13.99 -0.33
CA GLU A 98 -7.96 -13.87 -1.78
C GLU A 98 -9.41 -13.88 -2.27
N ALA A 99 -10.26 -14.76 -1.74
CA ALA A 99 -11.68 -14.81 -2.09
C ALA A 99 -12.44 -13.54 -1.66
N GLU A 100 -12.17 -13.03 -0.45
CA GLU A 100 -12.76 -11.79 0.06
C GLU A 100 -12.33 -10.59 -0.80
N LYS A 101 -11.04 -10.49 -1.14
CA LYS A 101 -10.51 -9.45 -2.01
C LYS A 101 -11.10 -9.52 -3.42
N ALA A 102 -11.16 -10.72 -4.01
CA ALA A 102 -11.76 -10.94 -5.32
C ALA A 102 -13.26 -10.58 -5.37
N ALA A 103 -13.97 -10.69 -4.24
CA ALA A 103 -15.37 -10.26 -4.15
C ALA A 103 -15.52 -8.73 -4.02
N ILE A 104 -14.53 -8.04 -3.45
CA ILE A 104 -14.56 -6.58 -3.23
C ILE A 104 -14.06 -5.79 -4.44
N LEU A 105 -13.02 -6.26 -5.14
CA LEU A 105 -12.41 -5.54 -6.26
C LEU A 105 -13.41 -5.12 -7.35
N PRO A 106 -14.33 -5.99 -7.84
CA PRO A 106 -15.32 -5.59 -8.84
C PRO A 106 -16.24 -4.45 -8.37
N GLN A 107 -16.57 -4.41 -7.07
CA GLN A 107 -17.42 -3.35 -6.50
C GLN A 107 -16.69 -2.01 -6.49
N VAL A 108 -15.39 -2.01 -6.12
CA VAL A 108 -14.54 -0.82 -6.19
C VAL A 108 -14.42 -0.33 -7.63
N ARG A 109 -14.17 -1.24 -8.59
CA ARG A 109 -14.07 -0.90 -10.02
C ARG A 109 -15.36 -0.29 -10.56
N GLN A 110 -16.51 -0.88 -10.23
CA GLN A 110 -17.81 -0.35 -10.61
C GLN A 110 -18.04 1.07 -10.06
N ALA A 111 -17.66 1.35 -8.81
CA ALA A 111 -17.75 2.68 -8.23
C ALA A 111 -16.81 3.69 -8.93
N LEU A 112 -15.58 3.27 -9.27
CA LEU A 112 -14.62 4.09 -10.01
C LEU A 112 -15.08 4.40 -11.44
N GLU A 113 -15.65 3.42 -12.15
CA GLU A 113 -16.27 3.58 -13.47
C GLU A 113 -17.42 4.59 -13.42
N ALA A 114 -18.24 4.53 -12.36
CA ALA A 114 -19.31 5.50 -12.11
C ALA A 114 -18.79 6.88 -11.62
N ARG A 115 -17.47 7.04 -11.44
CA ARG A 115 -16.80 8.24 -10.88
C ARG A 115 -17.22 8.57 -9.45
N ASP A 116 -17.71 7.58 -8.70
CA ASP A 116 -18.06 7.68 -7.29
C ASP A 116 -16.88 7.26 -6.41
N THR A 117 -15.94 8.19 -6.22
CA THR A 117 -14.74 7.94 -5.40
C THR A 117 -15.03 7.85 -3.91
N SER A 118 -16.19 8.33 -3.46
CA SER A 118 -16.63 8.20 -2.08
C SER A 118 -17.08 6.77 -1.79
N GLU A 119 -17.91 6.19 -2.66
CA GLU A 119 -18.33 4.80 -2.54
C GLU A 119 -17.14 3.84 -2.70
N ALA A 120 -16.25 4.07 -3.66
CA ALA A 120 -15.04 3.25 -3.85
C ALA A 120 -14.16 3.22 -2.57
N LEU A 121 -13.98 4.38 -1.91
CA LEU A 121 -13.23 4.48 -0.67
C LEU A 121 -13.97 3.82 0.51
N GLU A 122 -15.30 3.95 0.58
CA GLU A 122 -16.10 3.33 1.64
C GLU A 122 -16.11 1.80 1.54
N ILE A 123 -16.23 1.24 0.33
CA ILE A 123 -16.09 -0.19 0.07
C ILE A 123 -14.72 -0.68 0.57
N ARG A 124 -13.64 0.00 0.19
CA ARG A 124 -12.28 -0.34 0.63
C ARG A 124 -12.13 -0.24 2.15
N ARG A 125 -12.60 0.84 2.78
CA ARG A 125 -12.51 1.03 4.24
C ARG A 125 -13.26 -0.04 5.01
N ARG A 126 -14.45 -0.44 4.55
CA ARG A 126 -15.20 -1.56 5.15
C ARG A 126 -14.45 -2.87 5.03
N TYR A 127 -13.78 -3.10 3.90
CA TYR A 127 -12.89 -4.24 3.74
C TYR A 127 -11.72 -4.19 4.73
N GLU A 128 -10.97 -3.08 4.79
CA GLU A 128 -9.82 -2.92 5.69
C GLU A 128 -10.18 -2.99 7.18
N ALA A 129 -11.35 -2.49 7.57
CA ALA A 129 -11.82 -2.47 8.96
C ALA A 129 -12.03 -3.86 9.56
N ARG A 130 -12.12 -4.89 8.72
CA ARG A 130 -12.22 -6.30 9.15
C ARG A 130 -10.87 -6.90 9.55
N PHE A 131 -9.76 -6.24 9.22
CA PHE A 131 -8.44 -6.77 9.48
C PHE A 131 -7.93 -6.35 10.86
N PRO A 132 -7.28 -7.26 11.62
CA PRO A 132 -6.84 -7.03 13.00
C PRO A 132 -6.04 -5.74 13.20
N LEU A 133 -5.09 -5.46 12.30
CA LEU A 133 -4.23 -4.29 12.40
C LEU A 133 -4.73 -3.09 11.56
N GLY A 134 -5.93 -3.20 10.97
CA GLY A 134 -6.52 -2.17 10.12
C GLY A 134 -5.77 -1.92 8.80
N LYS A 135 -4.92 -2.85 8.36
CA LYS A 135 -4.06 -2.72 7.17
C LYS A 135 -3.94 -4.03 6.41
N ALA A 136 -5.03 -4.42 5.78
CA ALA A 136 -5.13 -5.67 5.03
C ALA A 136 -4.10 -5.81 3.90
N ASP A 137 -3.97 -4.73 3.13
CA ASP A 137 -3.55 -4.84 1.73
C ASP A 137 -2.97 -3.54 1.19
N TRP A 138 -2.80 -2.55 2.06
CA TRP A 138 -2.21 -1.29 1.63
C TRP A 138 -0.74 -1.51 1.29
N THR A 139 -0.43 -1.35 0.01
CA THR A 139 0.93 -1.48 -0.48
C THR A 139 1.65 -0.13 -0.42
N GLY A 140 2.61 0.05 0.49
CA GLY A 140 3.41 1.28 0.59
C GLY A 140 3.02 2.21 1.77
N PRO A 141 3.39 3.50 1.73
CA PRO A 141 3.19 4.44 2.86
C PRO A 141 1.71 4.82 3.00
N GLU A 142 1.19 4.96 4.23
CA GLU A 142 -0.23 5.22 4.50
C GLU A 142 -0.84 6.33 3.62
N PRO A 143 -2.10 6.18 3.18
CA PRO A 143 -2.74 7.19 2.36
C PRO A 143 -2.91 8.52 3.11
N GLN A 144 -2.70 9.63 2.41
CA GLN A 144 -2.98 10.98 2.93
C GLN A 144 -4.48 11.16 3.24
N LEU A 145 -4.83 12.03 4.19
CA LEU A 145 -6.22 12.28 4.62
C LEU A 145 -7.17 12.68 3.47
N ASN A 146 -6.67 13.31 2.41
CA ASN A 146 -7.45 13.79 1.25
C ASN A 146 -7.66 12.73 0.15
N HIS A 147 -7.62 11.44 0.52
CA HIS A 147 -7.51 10.33 -0.42
C HIS A 147 -8.61 10.28 -1.50
N SER A 148 -9.88 10.49 -1.15
CA SER A 148 -11.00 10.47 -2.11
C SER A 148 -10.96 11.64 -3.10
N ALA A 149 -10.51 12.81 -2.66
CA ALA A 149 -10.39 14.01 -3.49
C ALA A 149 -9.25 13.88 -4.51
N LEU A 150 -8.09 13.34 -4.10
CA LEU A 150 -6.99 13.05 -5.02
C LEU A 150 -7.37 11.97 -6.03
N THR A 151 -8.03 10.89 -5.58
CA THR A 151 -8.57 9.86 -6.47
C THR A 151 -9.50 10.46 -7.53
N ARG A 152 -10.37 11.39 -7.14
CA ARG A 152 -11.26 12.09 -8.08
C ARG A 152 -10.48 12.93 -9.08
N ARG A 153 -9.45 13.65 -8.64
CA ARG A 153 -8.61 14.47 -9.54
C ARG A 153 -7.87 13.61 -10.59
N ILE A 154 -7.51 12.37 -10.28
CA ILE A 154 -6.96 11.41 -11.25
C ILE A 154 -7.99 11.11 -12.36
N LEU A 155 -9.24 10.81 -11.99
CA LEU A 155 -10.30 10.43 -12.94
C LEU A 155 -10.66 11.55 -13.94
N PHE A 156 -10.48 12.81 -13.54
CA PHE A 156 -10.77 13.99 -14.36
C PHE A 156 -9.50 14.67 -14.91
N LEU A 157 -8.35 14.01 -14.81
CA LEU A 157 -7.09 14.59 -15.25
C LEU A 157 -7.08 14.81 -16.77
N ASP A 158 -6.74 16.02 -17.19
CA ASP A 158 -6.46 16.39 -18.57
C ASP A 158 -5.06 17.01 -18.60
N HIS A 159 -4.08 16.30 -19.14
CA HIS A 159 -2.67 16.62 -18.96
C HIS A 159 -1.79 16.01 -20.06
N TRP A 160 -0.65 16.64 -20.35
CA TRP A 160 0.29 16.21 -21.40
C TRP A 160 0.85 14.80 -21.18
N LEU A 161 0.79 14.29 -19.95
CA LEU A 161 1.15 12.90 -19.63
C LEU A 161 0.34 11.87 -20.43
N LEU A 162 -0.81 12.26 -20.97
CA LEU A 162 -1.73 11.41 -21.73
C LEU A 162 -1.67 11.67 -23.25
N GLU A 163 -0.81 12.60 -23.71
CA GLU A 163 -0.64 12.89 -25.14
C GLU A 163 -0.17 11.65 -25.92
N GLY A 164 -0.75 11.46 -27.11
CA GLY A 164 -0.39 10.36 -28.01
C GLY A 164 -1.10 9.03 -27.75
N LEU A 165 -1.91 8.92 -26.67
CA LEU A 165 -2.71 7.74 -26.38
C LEU A 165 -4.13 7.87 -26.91
N SER A 166 -4.78 6.73 -27.20
CA SER A 166 -6.20 6.73 -27.55
C SER A 166 -7.07 7.08 -26.34
N LEU A 167 -8.28 7.58 -26.59
CA LEU A 167 -9.24 7.88 -25.52
C LEU A 167 -9.56 6.64 -24.68
N GLU A 168 -9.63 5.46 -25.29
CA GLU A 168 -9.88 4.20 -24.58
C GLU A 168 -8.75 3.89 -23.59
N THR A 169 -7.49 3.97 -24.04
CA THR A 169 -6.31 3.80 -23.18
C THR A 169 -6.25 4.86 -22.07
N VAL A 170 -6.57 6.12 -22.40
CA VAL A 170 -6.58 7.21 -21.41
C VAL A 170 -7.60 6.94 -20.31
N GLU A 171 -8.81 6.56 -20.66
CA GLU A 171 -9.87 6.28 -19.71
C GLU A 171 -9.54 5.06 -18.84
N TRP A 172 -8.99 4.00 -19.45
CA TRP A 172 -8.51 2.83 -18.73
C TRP A 172 -7.37 3.17 -17.76
N LEU A 173 -6.37 3.94 -18.19
CA LEU A 173 -5.24 4.36 -17.35
C LEU A 173 -5.68 5.21 -16.16
N LYS A 174 -6.67 6.09 -16.34
CA LYS A 174 -7.24 6.89 -15.24
C LYS A 174 -7.95 6.01 -14.21
N LEU A 175 -8.70 5.00 -14.66
CA LEU A 175 -9.36 4.05 -13.77
C LEU A 175 -8.32 3.21 -13.01
N TYR A 176 -7.30 2.70 -13.71
CA TYR A 176 -6.22 1.96 -13.09
C TYR A 176 -5.41 2.82 -12.11
N ALA A 177 -5.05 4.06 -12.46
CA ALA A 177 -4.35 4.96 -11.56
C ALA A 177 -5.17 5.31 -10.31
N ALA A 178 -6.49 5.45 -10.44
CA ALA A 178 -7.38 5.64 -9.31
C ALA A 178 -7.46 4.38 -8.42
N GLU A 179 -7.56 3.19 -9.01
CA GLU A 179 -7.53 1.92 -8.29
C GLU A 179 -6.18 1.73 -7.57
N GLN A 180 -5.06 1.97 -8.25
CA GLN A 180 -3.72 1.94 -7.69
C GLN A 180 -3.55 2.93 -6.54
N HIS A 181 -4.07 4.16 -6.68
CA HIS A 181 -4.07 5.11 -5.58
C HIS A 181 -4.87 4.57 -4.38
N LEU A 182 -6.03 3.92 -4.61
CA LEU A 182 -6.82 3.29 -3.56
C LEU A 182 -6.13 2.09 -2.90
N TRP A 183 -5.38 1.24 -3.59
CA TRP A 183 -4.78 0.03 -2.98
C TRP A 183 -3.31 0.19 -2.58
N GLY A 184 -2.69 1.31 -2.97
CA GLY A 184 -1.35 1.70 -2.57
C GLY A 184 -0.32 1.67 -3.70
N ALA A 185 0.85 2.26 -3.42
CA ALA A 185 1.94 2.49 -4.36
C ALA A 185 2.55 1.22 -4.98
N GLN A 186 2.31 0.03 -4.42
CA GLN A 186 2.80 -1.23 -5.00
C GLN A 186 1.67 -2.09 -5.60
N TRP A 187 0.45 -1.56 -5.71
CA TRP A 187 -0.64 -2.24 -6.41
C TRP A 187 -0.25 -2.48 -7.87
N ARG A 188 -0.52 -3.69 -8.36
CA ARG A 188 -0.25 -4.13 -9.73
C ARG A 188 -1.42 -4.98 -10.20
N LEU A 189 -1.78 -4.81 -11.46
CA LEU A 189 -2.67 -5.74 -12.15
C LEU A 189 -1.94 -7.03 -12.50
N SER A 190 -2.70 -8.11 -12.59
CA SER A 190 -2.20 -9.30 -13.29
C SER A 190 -2.10 -9.03 -14.79
N PRO A 191 -1.18 -9.69 -15.53
CA PRO A 191 -1.03 -9.48 -16.97
C PRO A 191 -2.35 -9.67 -17.74
N GLN A 192 -3.21 -10.58 -17.29
CA GLN A 192 -4.48 -10.90 -17.95
C GLN A 192 -5.53 -9.78 -17.84
N GLU A 193 -5.34 -8.84 -16.91
CA GLU A 193 -6.24 -7.69 -16.73
C GLU A 193 -5.88 -6.50 -17.61
N ILE A 194 -4.75 -6.55 -18.32
CA ILE A 194 -4.30 -5.46 -19.19
C ILE A 194 -4.89 -5.68 -20.59
N PRO A 195 -5.71 -4.74 -21.12
CA PRO A 195 -6.24 -4.86 -22.47
C PRO A 195 -5.13 -4.80 -23.51
N ALA A 196 -5.23 -5.63 -24.56
CA ALA A 196 -4.21 -5.71 -25.61
C ALA A 196 -3.93 -4.37 -26.31
N HIS A 197 -4.93 -3.49 -26.44
CA HIS A 197 -4.72 -2.16 -27.03
C HIS A 197 -3.84 -1.27 -26.12
N VAL A 198 -3.98 -1.37 -24.80
CA VAL A 198 -3.14 -0.66 -23.83
C VAL A 198 -1.71 -1.17 -23.90
N GLU A 199 -1.53 -2.50 -23.95
CA GLU A 199 -0.19 -3.09 -24.09
C GLU A 199 0.53 -2.57 -25.35
N GLN A 200 -0.18 -2.54 -26.48
CA GLN A 200 0.36 -2.08 -27.76
C GLN A 200 0.76 -0.59 -27.73
N GLU A 201 -0.07 0.27 -27.15
CA GLU A 201 0.23 1.70 -27.06
C GLU A 201 1.39 2.01 -26.08
N LEU A 202 1.58 1.18 -25.05
CA LEU A 202 2.62 1.39 -24.03
C LEU A 202 3.93 0.60 -24.27
N ALA A 203 3.98 -0.25 -25.30
CA ALA A 203 5.15 -1.07 -25.64
C ALA A 203 6.41 -0.27 -26.01
N THR A 204 6.30 1.04 -26.20
CA THR A 204 7.39 1.94 -26.62
C THR A 204 8.52 2.08 -25.60
N SER A 205 8.26 1.75 -24.34
CA SER A 205 9.23 1.90 -23.24
C SER A 205 10.28 0.79 -23.22
N GLY A 206 10.01 -0.39 -23.81
CA GLY A 206 10.87 -1.57 -23.64
C GLY A 206 10.73 -2.26 -22.26
N LEU A 207 9.82 -1.77 -21.42
CA LEU A 207 9.37 -2.46 -20.21
C LEU A 207 8.37 -3.57 -20.56
N ASP A 208 8.21 -4.55 -19.67
CA ASP A 208 7.07 -5.46 -19.80
C ASP A 208 5.73 -4.72 -19.59
N PRO A 209 4.61 -5.26 -20.09
CA PRO A 209 3.32 -4.56 -20.05
C PRO A 209 2.83 -4.20 -18.63
N VAL A 210 3.12 -5.03 -17.63
CA VAL A 210 2.72 -4.78 -16.23
C VAL A 210 3.51 -3.61 -15.66
N GLU A 211 4.82 -3.57 -15.90
CA GLU A 211 5.66 -2.45 -15.48
C GLU A 211 5.32 -1.15 -16.22
N ALA A 212 5.11 -1.21 -17.54
CA ALA A 212 4.77 -0.05 -18.35
C ALA A 212 3.46 0.60 -17.89
N THR A 213 2.40 -0.20 -17.72
CA THR A 213 1.10 0.29 -17.23
C THR A 213 1.21 0.84 -15.81
N PHE A 214 1.90 0.13 -14.90
CA PHE A 214 2.09 0.59 -13.53
C PHE A 214 2.77 1.96 -13.47
N TRP A 215 3.91 2.12 -14.14
CA TRP A 215 4.66 3.37 -14.07
C TRP A 215 3.91 4.50 -14.74
N LYS A 216 3.17 4.22 -15.82
CA LYS A 216 2.31 5.21 -16.47
C LYS A 216 1.20 5.70 -15.53
N ALA A 217 0.51 4.78 -14.84
CA ALA A 217 -0.49 5.12 -13.84
C ALA A 217 0.12 5.88 -12.66
N GLN A 218 1.30 5.48 -12.18
CA GLN A 218 2.03 6.15 -11.10
C GLN A 218 2.40 7.60 -11.46
N GLN A 219 2.71 7.91 -12.72
CA GLN A 219 2.93 9.30 -13.17
C GLN A 219 1.69 10.19 -12.95
N LEU A 220 0.49 9.66 -13.23
CA LEU A 220 -0.76 10.40 -13.03
C LEU A 220 -1.02 10.66 -11.54
N ILE A 221 -0.75 9.66 -10.70
CA ILE A 221 -0.85 9.79 -9.24
C ILE A 221 0.13 10.85 -8.73
N LEU A 222 1.41 10.75 -9.11
CA LEU A 222 2.45 11.68 -8.67
C LEU A 222 2.15 13.12 -9.11
N TYR A 223 1.62 13.33 -10.32
CA TYR A 223 1.17 14.65 -10.74
C TYR A 223 0.12 15.24 -9.78
N VAL A 224 -0.93 14.48 -9.48
CA VAL A 224 -2.02 14.93 -8.62
C VAL A 224 -1.52 15.18 -7.19
N GLU A 225 -0.69 14.29 -6.65
CA GLU A 225 -0.07 14.43 -5.32
C GLU A 225 0.85 15.66 -5.24
N ASN A 226 1.73 15.84 -6.22
CA ASN A 226 2.63 17.00 -6.27
C ASN A 226 1.84 18.30 -6.39
N HIS A 227 0.82 18.33 -7.25
CA HIS A 227 -0.02 19.49 -7.39
C HIS A 227 -0.82 19.81 -6.11
N ASP A 228 -1.28 18.79 -5.38
CA ASP A 228 -1.90 18.98 -4.05
C ASP A 228 -0.92 19.57 -3.03
N THR A 229 0.28 19.00 -2.92
CA THR A 229 1.33 19.51 -2.04
C THR A 229 1.69 20.96 -2.37
N TRP A 230 1.88 21.28 -3.65
CA TRP A 230 2.14 22.64 -4.10
C TRP A 230 1.01 23.61 -3.75
N GLN A 231 -0.26 23.23 -3.97
CA GLN A 231 -1.41 24.07 -3.62
C GLN A 231 -1.50 24.33 -2.12
N ARG A 232 -1.27 23.32 -1.28
CA ARG A 232 -1.25 23.46 0.19
C ARG A 232 -0.15 24.42 0.65
N CYS A 233 1.04 24.31 0.10
CA CYS A 233 2.16 25.20 0.43
C CYS A 233 1.94 26.63 -0.07
N LYS A 234 1.38 26.79 -1.28
CA LYS A 234 1.10 28.12 -1.85
C LYS A 234 0.05 28.90 -1.06
N GLY A 235 -0.88 28.21 -0.42
CA GLY A 235 -1.95 28.81 0.39
C GLY A 235 -1.61 29.04 1.87
N GLY A 236 -0.43 28.64 2.34
CA GLY A 236 -0.03 28.74 3.74
C GLY A 236 1.08 29.77 3.99
N ASP A 237 1.05 30.45 5.13
CA ASP A 237 2.02 31.50 5.48
C ASP A 237 3.39 30.94 5.96
N HIS A 238 3.47 29.65 6.27
CA HIS A 238 4.61 29.03 6.95
C HIS A 238 5.58 28.26 6.04
N VAL A 239 5.26 28.08 4.75
CA VAL A 239 6.12 27.33 3.81
C VAL A 239 6.47 28.23 2.63
N ARG A 240 7.73 28.68 2.57
CA ARG A 240 8.23 29.52 1.48
C ARG A 240 8.97 28.74 0.41
N ARG A 241 9.50 27.56 0.77
CA ARG A 241 10.38 26.76 -0.07
C ARG A 241 9.91 25.31 -0.14
N MET A 242 10.20 24.68 -1.28
CA MET A 242 9.94 23.28 -1.55
C MET A 242 11.21 22.66 -2.12
N GLU A 243 11.58 21.50 -1.59
CA GLU A 243 12.63 20.66 -2.13
C GLU A 243 12.04 19.72 -3.18
N ILE A 244 12.77 19.49 -4.26
CA ILE A 244 12.48 18.39 -5.18
C ILE A 244 13.27 17.16 -4.72
N VAL A 245 12.55 16.17 -4.21
CA VAL A 245 13.13 14.89 -3.79
C VAL A 245 12.83 13.82 -4.83
N GLY A 246 13.63 12.75 -4.81
CA GLY A 246 13.43 11.61 -5.69
C GLY A 246 14.50 10.54 -5.50
N PRO A 247 14.30 9.35 -6.08
CA PRO A 247 15.31 8.29 -6.08
C PRO A 247 16.56 8.73 -6.83
N ASP A 248 17.70 8.17 -6.46
CA ASP A 248 18.96 8.27 -7.20
C ASP A 248 19.46 6.86 -7.51
N ASP A 249 18.81 6.23 -8.49
CA ASP A 249 19.09 4.87 -8.93
C ASP A 249 19.33 4.84 -10.45
N GLU A 250 19.45 3.63 -11.01
CA GLU A 250 19.69 3.40 -12.44
C GLU A 250 18.57 3.91 -13.36
N HIS A 251 17.36 4.12 -12.82
CA HIS A 251 16.23 4.66 -13.55
C HIS A 251 16.05 6.18 -13.34
N THR A 252 16.95 6.86 -12.62
CA THR A 252 16.93 8.32 -12.52
C THR A 252 17.65 8.93 -13.72
N CYS A 253 16.95 9.72 -14.54
CA CYS A 253 17.57 10.39 -15.69
C CYS A 253 18.41 11.60 -15.27
N GLU A 254 19.33 12.05 -16.12
CA GLU A 254 20.20 13.21 -15.86
C GLU A 254 19.41 14.48 -15.52
N HIS A 255 18.32 14.75 -16.24
CA HIS A 255 17.47 15.91 -15.97
C HIS A 255 16.94 15.88 -14.52
N CYS A 256 16.37 14.75 -14.07
CA CYS A 256 15.88 14.63 -12.69
C CYS A 256 17.01 14.73 -11.65
N ARG A 257 18.22 14.22 -11.95
CA ARG A 257 19.38 14.35 -11.04
C ARG A 257 19.80 15.80 -10.84
N GLN A 258 19.63 16.66 -11.85
CA GLN A 258 19.96 18.09 -11.72
C GLN A 258 19.04 18.79 -10.71
N PHE A 259 17.76 18.43 -10.64
CA PHE A 259 16.79 19.05 -9.72
C PHE A 259 16.73 18.41 -8.33
N ARG A 260 17.15 17.14 -8.20
CA ARG A 260 17.10 16.41 -6.93
C ARG A 260 17.90 17.14 -5.84
N GLY A 261 17.28 17.33 -4.67
CA GLY A 261 17.88 18.03 -3.53
C GLY A 261 17.90 19.55 -3.68
N GLN A 262 17.41 20.09 -4.80
CA GLN A 262 17.33 21.54 -4.97
C GLN A 262 16.05 22.08 -4.35
N GLU A 263 16.20 23.22 -3.70
CA GLU A 263 15.11 23.95 -3.08
C GLU A 263 14.70 25.16 -3.93
N PHE A 264 13.40 25.31 -4.13
CA PHE A 264 12.81 26.39 -4.90
C PHE A 264 11.85 27.18 -4.03
N LEU A 265 11.68 28.46 -4.33
CA LEU A 265 10.52 29.20 -3.84
C LEU A 265 9.25 28.52 -4.36
N VAL A 266 8.22 28.39 -3.53
CA VAL A 266 6.93 27.76 -3.89
C VAL A 266 6.36 28.35 -5.19
N ALA A 267 6.53 29.65 -5.42
CA ALA A 267 6.05 30.34 -6.62
C ALA A 267 6.88 30.09 -7.89
N ARG A 268 8.06 29.44 -7.78
CA ARG A 268 9.02 29.23 -8.86
C ARG A 268 9.49 27.78 -8.99
N VAL A 269 8.94 26.87 -8.19
CA VAL A 269 9.27 25.44 -8.29
C VAL A 269 8.85 24.93 -9.67
N PRO A 270 9.72 24.22 -10.41
CA PRO A 270 9.35 23.66 -11.70
C PRO A 270 8.28 22.60 -11.52
N GLU A 271 7.36 22.49 -12.48
CA GLU A 271 6.27 21.52 -12.47
C GLU A 271 6.80 20.08 -12.42
N LEU A 272 6.15 19.26 -11.59
CA LEU A 272 6.35 17.81 -11.55
C LEU A 272 5.07 17.08 -12.00
N PRO A 273 5.20 15.98 -12.77
CA PRO A 273 6.44 15.38 -13.23
C PRO A 273 7.18 16.25 -14.26
N HIS A 274 8.50 16.18 -14.33
CA HIS A 274 9.28 16.99 -15.28
C HIS A 274 8.95 16.61 -16.72
N ARG A 275 8.60 17.60 -17.55
CA ARG A 275 8.31 17.39 -18.98
C ARG A 275 9.52 16.84 -19.75
N ASP A 276 10.72 17.22 -19.36
CA ASP A 276 11.98 16.78 -19.99
C ASP A 276 12.56 15.51 -19.33
N CYS A 277 11.78 14.80 -18.51
CA CYS A 277 12.22 13.52 -17.97
C CYS A 277 12.35 12.48 -19.08
N THR A 278 13.53 11.85 -19.16
CA THR A 278 13.83 10.79 -20.15
C THR A 278 13.93 9.41 -19.51
N SER A 279 13.50 9.25 -18.26
CA SER A 279 13.50 7.94 -17.60
C SER A 279 12.50 7.01 -18.26
N ILE A 280 12.92 5.76 -18.46
CA ILE A 280 12.08 4.66 -18.98
C ILE A 280 10.85 4.40 -18.09
N VAL A 281 10.94 4.65 -16.78
CA VAL A 281 9.82 4.52 -15.82
C VAL A 281 9.11 5.85 -15.52
N GLY A 282 9.45 6.90 -16.28
CA GLY A 282 8.96 8.26 -16.06
C GLY A 282 9.55 8.96 -14.83
N CYS A 283 9.13 10.20 -14.61
CA CYS A 283 9.63 11.03 -13.52
C CYS A 283 9.04 10.59 -12.16
N ARG A 284 9.92 10.23 -11.22
CA ARG A 284 9.54 9.77 -9.86
C ARG A 284 9.74 10.84 -8.79
N CYS A 285 9.96 12.09 -9.21
CA CYS A 285 10.23 13.20 -8.32
C CYS A 285 8.98 13.61 -7.56
N ARG A 286 9.19 14.12 -6.35
CA ARG A 286 8.14 14.62 -5.46
C ARG A 286 8.54 15.98 -4.90
N TYR A 287 7.53 16.74 -4.51
CA TYR A 287 7.75 17.91 -3.68
C TYR A 287 7.74 17.57 -2.20
N GLU A 288 8.71 18.11 -1.47
CA GLU A 288 8.70 18.13 0.00
C GLU A 288 8.73 19.59 0.51
N PRO A 289 7.81 20.00 1.40
CA PRO A 289 7.87 21.30 2.05
C PRO A 289 9.12 21.43 2.91
N VAL A 290 9.85 22.54 2.76
CA VAL A 290 10.96 22.87 3.68
C VAL A 290 10.37 23.70 4.82
N LEU A 291 10.41 23.15 6.03
CA LEU A 291 10.02 23.87 7.23
C LEU A 291 11.15 24.82 7.62
N GLU A 292 10.85 26.12 7.67
CA GLU A 292 11.77 27.07 8.29
C GLU A 292 11.80 26.74 9.79
N VAL A 293 12.98 26.34 10.29
CA VAL A 293 13.18 26.25 11.74
C VAL A 293 13.36 27.68 12.20
N ASP A 294 12.39 28.19 12.94
CA ASP A 294 12.57 29.46 13.64
C ASP A 294 13.69 29.24 14.68
N ASP A 295 14.85 29.82 14.43
CA ASP A 295 15.93 29.98 15.43
C ASP A 295 15.48 30.99 16.53
N GLU A 296 14.29 30.80 17.12
CA GLU A 296 13.79 31.60 18.25
C GLU A 296 14.08 30.97 19.63
N ASP A 297 14.96 29.97 19.71
CA ASP A 297 15.61 29.54 20.97
C ASP A 297 17.12 29.88 21.00
N GLY A 298 17.52 30.85 20.18
CA GLY A 298 18.84 31.47 20.21
C GLY A 298 18.87 32.76 21.03
N LEU A 299 18.60 32.69 22.35
CA LEU A 299 19.14 33.55 23.44
C LEU A 299 18.58 33.18 24.82
#